data_AF-A0A8S3TRQ0-F1
#
_entry.id   AF-A0A8S3TRQ0-F1
#
_cell.length_a   1.000
_cell.length_b   1.000
_cell.length_c   1.000
_cell.angle_alpha   90.00
_cell.angle_beta   90.00
_cell.angle_gamma   90.00
#
_symmetry.space_group_name_H-M   'P 1'
#
loop_
_entity.id
_entity.type
_entity.pdbx_description
1 polymer ?
#
loop_
_entity_poly.entity_id
_entity_poly.type
_entity_poly.pdbx_seq_one_letter_code
_entity_poly.pdbx_strand_id
1 'polypeptide(L)'
;MEIIVGRIIGRHLKWFSDNFSDCIIPHVVHDHSAESAHRSVLVNLGVFDVNPSSTQGAITIYENLQRYVPSIAGNPYTTAVFGDGLSCERGNDAHRARANGLNPWDRLEGCEPSAQEFHKEMLLLQDYYDLLFKGSSAADRGTLVHLKNLFNFRTVKSDVSDNFTHAWELMCLATEGFVCLLTMQITEMEDADSEPANIETTLVNGDFEQRNQYFTDVCSTVVQRLWHTLNTNALTVDDGTGPPVFCCGEDLDDDTIACSAGTNCTHGEVFHYMCADIDPNNLPENWHCSEECRNRTNLYAFCYCRQNLGNDEPMIGCAAGSACTNREWYHMKCVHINSENVPKGDWFCHDACKTAKRGKRKRGKKSVDKPEQVSDHIYNYSRSMAWLGLNLLCRRDAVREADGNAMITHWKLDLVHFFASKHPKYLILAHRLLASVHGWLPEKLREDIIHNRTVNYGGGIGRNLPMDFMNEILNRLFKELLSCAKGQYTNATIQRCSQIIGPLGEALDTVFDSQVVENELYRHRRRSGNRDENVKQLISFLQNDKLFAFTVGRNHKAFPDFQFSENPRNPGQFQPKMIQLSKKLDKRRRVILNDD
;
A
#
# COMPACT_ATOMS: atom_id res chain seq x y z
N MET A 1 -12.21 9.05 -10.76
CA MET A 1 -13.00 7.99 -10.09
C MET A 1 -14.41 7.87 -10.67
N GLU A 2 -15.14 8.96 -10.86
CA GLU A 2 -16.49 8.97 -11.46
C GLU A 2 -16.55 8.23 -12.81
N ILE A 3 -15.56 8.42 -13.68
CA ILE A 3 -15.44 7.69 -14.96
C ILE A 3 -15.43 6.16 -14.74
N ILE A 4 -14.68 5.67 -13.76
CA ILE A 4 -14.63 4.24 -13.43
C ILE A 4 -15.99 3.76 -12.92
N VAL A 5 -16.63 4.53 -12.04
CA VAL A 5 -17.98 4.23 -11.56
C VAL A 5 -18.97 4.15 -12.72
N GLY A 6 -18.94 5.11 -13.65
CA GLY A 6 -19.78 5.12 -14.85
C GLY A 6 -19.57 3.89 -15.72
N ARG A 7 -18.31 3.47 -15.95
CA ARG A 7 -17.99 2.23 -16.67
C ARG A 7 -18.54 0.98 -15.97
N ILE A 8 -18.49 0.93 -14.63
CA ILE A 8 -19.03 -0.20 -13.83
C ILE A 8 -20.55 -0.24 -13.93
N ILE A 9 -21.21 0.90 -13.69
CA ILE A 9 -22.68 1.05 -13.77
C ILE A 9 -23.17 0.65 -15.16
N GLY A 10 -22.60 1.23 -16.20
CA GLY A 10 -23.00 0.97 -17.58
C GLY A 10 -22.68 -0.44 -18.07
N ARG A 11 -21.80 -1.18 -17.38
CA ARG A 11 -21.50 -2.58 -17.70
C ARG A 11 -22.46 -3.57 -17.04
N HIS A 12 -22.89 -3.27 -15.81
CA HIS A 12 -23.58 -4.26 -14.96
C HIS A 12 -25.04 -3.94 -14.67
N LEU A 13 -25.46 -2.67 -14.77
CA LEU A 13 -26.84 -2.25 -14.57
C LEU A 13 -27.50 -2.02 -15.93
N LYS A 14 -28.41 -2.93 -16.31
CA LYS A 14 -28.94 -3.01 -17.67
C LYS A 14 -29.61 -1.72 -18.12
N TRP A 15 -30.43 -1.12 -17.27
CA TRP A 15 -31.14 0.11 -17.60
C TRP A 15 -30.18 1.27 -17.94
N PHE A 16 -29.06 1.41 -17.23
CA PHE A 16 -28.04 2.42 -17.56
C PHE A 16 -27.30 2.09 -18.85
N SER A 17 -26.98 0.80 -19.09
CA SER A 17 -26.38 0.36 -20.35
C SER A 17 -27.26 0.69 -21.55
N ASP A 18 -28.57 0.46 -21.44
CA ASP A 18 -29.51 0.63 -22.56
C ASP A 18 -29.81 2.11 -22.83
N ASN A 19 -29.82 2.96 -21.78
CA ASN A 19 -30.30 4.35 -21.88
C ASN A 19 -29.20 5.42 -21.76
N PHE A 20 -27.94 5.08 -21.42
CA PHE A 20 -26.86 6.06 -21.18
C PHE A 20 -25.52 5.63 -21.82
N SER A 21 -25.53 4.72 -22.80
CA SER A 21 -24.30 4.19 -23.41
C SER A 21 -23.36 5.24 -24.01
N ASP A 22 -23.92 6.32 -24.55
CA ASP A 22 -23.23 7.49 -25.11
C ASP A 22 -22.70 8.46 -24.04
N CYS A 23 -23.23 8.42 -22.82
CA CYS A 23 -22.73 9.19 -21.67
C CYS A 23 -21.54 8.48 -20.97
N ILE A 24 -21.33 7.19 -21.24
CA ILE A 24 -20.22 6.43 -20.65
C ILE A 24 -18.92 6.79 -21.38
N ILE A 25 -17.93 7.26 -20.62
CA ILE A 25 -16.59 7.54 -21.15
C ILE A 25 -15.76 6.24 -21.15
N PRO A 26 -15.46 5.63 -22.31
CA PRO A 26 -14.73 4.36 -22.36
C PRO A 26 -13.24 4.52 -22.08
N HIS A 27 -12.64 5.66 -22.45
CA HIS A 27 -11.22 5.96 -22.35
C HIS A 27 -11.02 7.40 -21.90
N VAL A 28 -10.05 7.64 -21.02
CA VAL A 28 -9.68 9.00 -20.60
C VAL A 28 -8.76 9.60 -21.65
N VAL A 29 -9.10 10.76 -22.19
CA VAL A 29 -8.29 11.47 -23.19
C VAL A 29 -7.40 12.50 -22.50
N HIS A 30 -6.13 12.52 -22.85
CA HIS A 30 -5.10 13.47 -22.39
C HIS A 30 -4.11 13.78 -23.53
N ASP A 31 -3.18 14.71 -23.29
CA ASP A 31 -2.29 15.28 -24.30
C ASP A 31 -1.39 14.26 -25.03
N HIS A 32 -1.19 13.07 -24.45
CA HIS A 32 -0.36 12.01 -25.01
C HIS A 32 -1.14 10.75 -25.40
N SER A 33 -2.47 10.81 -25.44
CA SER A 33 -3.28 9.62 -25.74
C SER A 33 -3.04 9.08 -27.14
N ALA A 34 -2.74 9.95 -28.11
CA ALA A 34 -2.44 9.54 -29.48
C ALA A 34 -1.12 8.76 -29.55
N GLU A 35 -0.06 9.29 -28.96
CA GLU A 35 1.27 8.67 -28.87
C GLU A 35 1.20 7.36 -28.09
N SER A 36 0.51 7.37 -26.95
CA SER A 36 0.38 6.22 -26.05
C SER A 36 -0.44 5.06 -26.61
N ALA A 37 -1.18 5.27 -27.70
CA ALA A 37 -1.87 4.21 -28.41
C ALA A 37 -0.97 3.50 -29.43
N HIS A 38 0.21 4.05 -29.77
CA HIS A 38 1.12 3.40 -30.71
C HIS A 38 1.80 2.19 -30.05
N ARG A 39 2.10 1.17 -30.85
CA ARG A 39 2.91 0.04 -30.41
C ARG A 39 4.32 0.54 -30.04
N SER A 40 4.76 0.25 -28.83
CA SER A 40 6.11 0.58 -28.37
C SER A 40 7.16 -0.29 -29.06
N VAL A 41 8.34 0.29 -29.32
CA VAL A 41 9.52 -0.44 -29.76
C VAL A 41 10.30 -0.87 -28.53
N LEU A 42 10.53 -2.17 -28.37
CA LEU A 42 11.33 -2.71 -27.27
C LEU A 42 12.65 -3.26 -27.81
N VAL A 43 13.73 -3.05 -27.06
CA VAL A 43 15.05 -3.60 -27.38
C VAL A 43 15.55 -4.32 -26.14
N ASN A 44 15.74 -5.63 -26.26
CA ASN A 44 16.29 -6.41 -25.16
C ASN A 44 17.82 -6.26 -25.13
N LEU A 45 18.35 -5.69 -24.04
CA LEU A 45 19.78 -5.47 -23.85
C LEU A 45 20.54 -6.72 -23.37
N GLY A 46 19.83 -7.82 -23.11
CA GLY A 46 20.38 -9.07 -22.59
C GLY A 46 20.35 -9.13 -21.06
N VAL A 47 21.06 -10.11 -20.50
CA VAL A 47 21.11 -10.37 -19.05
C VAL A 47 22.55 -10.24 -18.57
N PHE A 48 22.73 -9.64 -17.40
CA PHE A 48 24.03 -9.55 -16.73
C PHE A 48 24.11 -10.63 -15.65
N ASP A 49 25.20 -11.40 -15.63
CA ASP A 49 25.45 -12.41 -14.59
C ASP A 49 26.01 -11.74 -13.31
N VAL A 50 25.18 -10.90 -12.69
CA VAL A 50 25.50 -10.17 -11.47
C VAL A 50 24.28 -10.12 -10.56
N ASN A 51 24.51 -10.05 -9.25
CA ASN A 51 23.42 -9.99 -8.28
C ASN A 51 22.85 -8.55 -8.16
N PRO A 52 21.64 -8.27 -8.69
CA PRO A 52 21.07 -6.91 -8.68
C PRO A 52 20.73 -6.43 -7.26
N SER A 53 20.61 -7.34 -6.29
CA SER A 53 20.30 -7.01 -4.89
C SER A 53 21.52 -6.54 -4.10
N SER A 54 22.73 -6.63 -4.67
CA SER A 54 23.98 -6.19 -4.04
C SER A 54 24.42 -4.83 -4.58
N THR A 55 25.04 -3.99 -3.75
CA THR A 55 25.56 -2.69 -4.20
C THR A 55 26.58 -2.85 -5.33
N GLN A 56 27.50 -3.82 -5.24
CA GLN A 56 28.49 -4.07 -6.28
C GLN A 56 27.86 -4.56 -7.60
N GLY A 57 26.85 -5.42 -7.52
CA GLY A 57 26.10 -5.86 -8.70
C GLY A 57 25.33 -4.70 -9.34
N ALA A 58 24.67 -3.85 -8.53
CA ALA A 58 24.00 -2.65 -9.03
C ALA A 58 24.98 -1.66 -9.69
N ILE A 59 26.16 -1.42 -9.12
CA ILE A 59 27.22 -0.62 -9.75
C ILE A 59 27.56 -1.21 -11.12
N THR A 60 27.81 -2.52 -11.18
CA THR A 60 28.17 -3.20 -12.43
C THR A 60 27.05 -3.09 -13.48
N ILE A 61 25.78 -3.21 -13.07
CA ILE A 61 24.63 -3.02 -13.97
C ILE A 61 24.63 -1.61 -14.55
N TYR A 62 24.77 -0.58 -13.71
CA TYR A 62 24.76 0.81 -14.14
C TYR A 62 25.96 1.16 -15.03
N GLU A 63 27.15 0.64 -14.76
CA GLU A 63 28.33 0.76 -15.64
C GLU A 63 28.08 0.15 -17.03
N ASN A 64 27.31 -0.96 -17.11
CA ASN A 64 26.92 -1.54 -18.39
C ASN A 64 25.83 -0.73 -19.10
N LEU A 65 24.86 -0.18 -18.35
CA LEU A 65 23.79 0.66 -18.89
C LEU A 65 24.32 1.98 -19.46
N GLN A 66 25.36 2.57 -18.84
CA GLN A 66 26.00 3.80 -19.31
C GLN A 66 26.51 3.72 -20.76
N ARG A 67 26.79 2.52 -21.29
CA ARG A 67 27.18 2.33 -22.69
C ARG A 67 26.10 2.74 -23.69
N TYR A 68 24.85 2.77 -23.25
CA TYR A 68 23.69 3.16 -24.05
C TYR A 68 23.24 4.61 -23.77
N VAL A 69 23.85 5.27 -22.79
CA VAL A 69 23.54 6.66 -22.46
C VAL A 69 24.20 7.57 -23.50
N PRO A 70 23.44 8.42 -24.21
CA PRO A 70 24.02 9.37 -25.16
C PRO A 70 25.00 10.33 -24.48
N SER A 71 25.99 10.85 -25.20
CA SER A 71 26.89 11.88 -24.68
C SER A 71 26.73 13.20 -25.43
N ILE A 72 26.72 14.31 -24.69
CA ILE A 72 26.76 15.67 -25.23
C ILE A 72 28.03 16.35 -24.68
N ALA A 73 28.93 16.75 -25.58
CA ALA A 73 30.20 17.39 -25.23
C ALA A 73 31.04 16.62 -24.18
N GLY A 74 31.00 15.28 -24.22
CA GLY A 74 31.75 14.41 -23.31
C GLY A 74 31.02 14.09 -21.99
N ASN A 75 29.93 14.79 -21.69
CA ASN A 75 29.11 14.54 -20.50
C ASN A 75 27.95 13.59 -20.84
N PRO A 76 27.50 12.76 -19.89
CA PRO A 76 26.37 11.86 -20.10
C PRO A 76 25.05 12.64 -20.20
N TYR A 77 24.19 12.22 -21.11
CA TYR A 77 22.83 12.71 -21.25
C TYR A 77 21.88 11.88 -20.37
N THR A 78 21.54 12.40 -19.20
CA THR A 78 20.76 11.64 -18.20
C THR A 78 19.43 11.14 -18.73
N THR A 79 19.24 9.82 -18.61
CA THR A 79 18.05 9.08 -19.02
C THR A 79 17.47 8.31 -17.83
N ALA A 80 16.15 8.18 -17.76
CA ALA A 80 15.50 7.41 -16.71
C ALA A 80 15.78 5.91 -16.82
N VAL A 81 16.10 5.27 -15.69
CA VAL A 81 16.20 3.82 -15.54
C VAL A 81 15.07 3.38 -14.62
N PHE A 82 14.02 2.86 -15.26
CA PHE A 82 12.83 2.44 -14.55
C PHE A 82 12.98 1.04 -13.96
N GLY A 83 12.53 0.85 -12.73
CA GLY A 83 12.62 -0.43 -12.05
C GLY A 83 11.63 -0.59 -10.91
N ASP A 84 11.58 -1.81 -10.38
CA ASP A 84 10.88 -2.07 -9.12
C ASP A 84 11.53 -1.33 -7.94
N GLY A 85 10.88 -1.36 -6.79
CA GLY A 85 11.37 -0.63 -5.61
C GLY A 85 12.76 -1.06 -5.13
N LEU A 86 13.11 -2.35 -5.22
CA LEU A 86 14.43 -2.83 -4.80
C LEU A 86 15.51 -2.41 -5.79
N SER A 87 15.23 -2.50 -7.08
CA SER A 87 16.12 -2.10 -8.17
C SER A 87 16.43 -0.62 -8.10
N CYS A 88 15.43 0.24 -7.86
CA CYS A 88 15.64 1.67 -7.69
C CYS A 88 16.39 2.02 -6.41
N GLU A 89 16.12 1.33 -5.30
CA GLU A 89 16.88 1.49 -4.06
C GLU A 89 18.36 1.15 -4.27
N ARG A 90 18.65 -0.01 -4.88
CA ARG A 90 20.03 -0.43 -5.17
C ARG A 90 20.72 0.44 -6.21
N GLY A 91 20.00 0.95 -7.20
CA GLY A 91 20.52 1.97 -8.11
C GLY A 91 20.91 3.25 -7.37
N ASN A 92 20.07 3.70 -6.43
CA ASN A 92 20.40 4.84 -5.57
C ASN A 92 21.60 4.57 -4.66
N ASP A 93 21.76 3.36 -4.14
CA ASP A 93 22.93 2.94 -3.37
C ASP A 93 24.20 2.96 -4.22
N ALA A 94 24.11 2.49 -5.46
CA ALA A 94 25.22 2.51 -6.41
C ALA A 94 25.72 3.94 -6.68
N HIS A 95 24.81 4.88 -6.95
CA HIS A 95 25.17 6.30 -7.08
C HIS A 95 25.82 6.86 -5.81
N ARG A 96 25.34 6.48 -4.62
CA ARG A 96 25.93 6.92 -3.35
C ARG A 96 27.35 6.37 -3.20
N ALA A 97 27.55 5.08 -3.49
CA ALA A 97 28.85 4.42 -3.41
C ALA A 97 29.88 5.02 -4.39
N ARG A 98 29.41 5.55 -5.53
CA ARG A 98 30.25 6.13 -6.58
C ARG A 98 30.30 7.65 -6.58
N ALA A 99 29.70 8.32 -5.59
CA ALA A 99 29.56 9.77 -5.57
C ALA A 99 30.88 10.56 -5.61
N ASN A 100 32.00 9.97 -5.16
CA ASN A 100 33.33 10.59 -5.17
C ASN A 100 34.14 10.32 -6.45
N GLY A 101 33.51 9.81 -7.52
CA GLY A 101 34.14 9.59 -8.81
C GLY A 101 34.66 10.89 -9.45
N LEU A 102 35.81 10.80 -10.13
CA LEU A 102 36.53 11.97 -10.68
C LEU A 102 35.81 12.63 -11.86
N ASN A 103 35.01 11.86 -12.60
CA ASN A 103 34.23 12.34 -13.74
C ASN A 103 32.77 11.83 -13.64
N PRO A 104 31.83 12.42 -14.41
CA PRO A 104 30.43 12.02 -14.41
C PRO A 104 30.19 10.52 -14.60
N TRP A 105 30.96 9.87 -15.47
CA TRP A 105 30.82 8.44 -15.75
C TRP A 105 31.21 7.59 -14.54
N ASP A 106 32.32 7.92 -13.88
CA ASP A 106 32.77 7.23 -12.66
C ASP A 106 31.75 7.34 -11.52
N ARG A 107 30.96 8.42 -11.50
CA ARG A 107 29.86 8.69 -10.55
C ARG A 107 28.53 8.02 -10.91
N LEU A 108 28.53 7.21 -11.97
CA LEU A 108 27.35 6.57 -12.55
C LEU A 108 26.30 7.56 -13.06
N GLU A 109 26.67 8.80 -13.35
CA GLU A 109 25.75 9.77 -13.95
C GLU A 109 25.29 9.32 -15.34
N GLY A 110 24.18 9.87 -15.82
CA GLY A 110 23.57 9.44 -17.08
C GLY A 110 22.39 8.46 -16.93
N CYS A 111 22.27 7.83 -15.77
CA CYS A 111 21.18 6.90 -15.44
C CYS A 111 20.43 7.40 -14.19
N GLU A 112 19.16 7.78 -14.30
CA GLU A 112 18.36 8.23 -13.15
C GLU A 112 17.38 7.12 -12.70
N PRO A 113 17.58 6.47 -11.54
CA PRO A 113 16.67 5.43 -11.06
C PRO A 113 15.27 6.00 -10.77
N SER A 114 14.22 5.40 -11.34
CA SER A 114 12.84 5.85 -11.17
C SER A 114 11.88 4.68 -10.90
N ALA A 115 11.14 4.76 -9.79
CA ALA A 115 10.25 3.69 -9.34
C ALA A 115 9.05 3.52 -10.29
N GLN A 116 8.53 2.29 -10.39
CA GLN A 116 7.46 1.88 -11.32
C GLN A 116 6.16 1.43 -10.61
N GLU A 117 5.12 1.16 -11.42
CA GLU A 117 3.73 1.05 -10.94
C GLU A 117 3.32 -0.36 -10.47
N PHE A 118 3.82 -1.44 -11.06
CA PHE A 118 3.28 -2.78 -10.80
C PHE A 118 3.56 -3.28 -9.38
N HIS A 119 4.81 -3.19 -8.93
CA HIS A 119 5.14 -3.61 -7.56
C HIS A 119 4.52 -2.69 -6.50
N LYS A 120 4.29 -1.41 -6.84
CA LYS A 120 3.52 -0.47 -6.01
C LYS A 120 2.07 -0.93 -5.86
N GLU A 121 1.43 -1.31 -6.97
CA GLU A 121 0.06 -1.80 -6.97
C GLU A 121 -0.08 -3.11 -6.19
N MET A 122 0.89 -4.02 -6.32
CA MET A 122 0.94 -5.25 -5.53
C MET A 122 1.04 -4.95 -4.03
N LEU A 123 1.85 -3.97 -3.63
CA LEU A 123 1.96 -3.53 -2.23
C LEU A 123 0.64 -2.95 -1.71
N LEU A 124 0.01 -2.06 -2.48
CA LEU A 124 -1.28 -1.46 -2.09
C LEU A 124 -2.36 -2.55 -1.94
N LEU A 125 -2.40 -3.51 -2.86
CA LEU A 125 -3.33 -4.64 -2.76
C LEU A 125 -3.05 -5.49 -1.52
N GLN A 126 -1.78 -5.74 -1.18
CA GLN A 126 -1.40 -6.45 0.04
C GLN A 126 -1.92 -5.71 1.29
N ASP A 127 -1.68 -4.40 1.41
CA ASP A 127 -2.16 -3.60 2.55
C ASP A 127 -3.69 -3.66 2.70
N TYR A 128 -4.41 -3.69 1.58
CA TYR A 128 -5.87 -3.75 1.59
C TYR A 128 -6.36 -5.14 2.00
N TYR A 129 -5.65 -6.19 1.62
CA TYR A 129 -5.91 -7.55 2.09
C TYR A 129 -5.62 -7.70 3.59
N ASP A 130 -4.53 -7.13 4.09
CA ASP A 130 -4.20 -7.15 5.52
C ASP A 130 -5.30 -6.46 6.35
N LEU A 131 -5.94 -5.43 5.79
CA LEU A 131 -7.07 -4.74 6.41
C LEU A 131 -8.39 -5.53 6.32
N LEU A 132 -8.71 -6.09 5.15
CA LEU A 132 -10.07 -6.55 4.81
C LEU A 132 -10.23 -8.08 4.75
N PHE A 133 -9.14 -8.84 4.68
CA PHE A 133 -9.13 -10.29 4.44
C PHE A 133 -8.80 -11.05 5.73
N LYS A 134 -9.81 -11.34 6.55
CA LYS A 134 -9.66 -12.16 7.76
C LYS A 134 -10.31 -13.52 7.57
N GLY A 135 -9.56 -14.62 7.70
CA GLY A 135 -10.11 -15.98 7.53
C GLY A 135 -11.34 -16.27 8.41
N SER A 136 -11.42 -15.67 9.60
CA SER A 136 -12.57 -15.75 10.50
C SER A 136 -13.85 -15.09 9.98
N SER A 137 -13.77 -14.25 8.93
CA SER A 137 -14.91 -13.58 8.32
C SER A 137 -15.63 -14.41 7.27
N ALA A 138 -15.29 -15.70 7.12
CA ALA A 138 -15.89 -16.60 6.13
C ALA A 138 -17.43 -16.65 6.18
N ALA A 139 -18.03 -16.50 7.37
CA ALA A 139 -19.48 -16.48 7.57
C ALA A 139 -20.08 -15.06 7.64
N ASP A 140 -19.24 -14.02 7.60
CA ASP A 140 -19.68 -12.62 7.62
C ASP A 140 -20.00 -12.16 6.19
N ARG A 141 -21.30 -12.11 5.88
CA ARG A 141 -21.82 -11.76 4.55
C ARG A 141 -21.30 -10.40 4.09
N GLY A 142 -20.85 -10.33 2.83
CA GLY A 142 -20.24 -9.12 2.25
C GLY A 142 -18.74 -8.96 2.50
N THR A 143 -18.10 -9.76 3.36
CA THR A 143 -16.63 -9.66 3.53
C THR A 143 -15.87 -10.34 2.39
N LEU A 144 -14.61 -9.96 2.15
CA LEU A 144 -13.78 -10.55 1.08
C LEU A 144 -13.65 -12.07 1.20
N VAL A 145 -13.50 -12.62 2.41
CA VAL A 145 -13.41 -14.09 2.61
C VAL A 145 -14.75 -14.78 2.35
N HIS A 146 -15.86 -14.14 2.71
CA HIS A 146 -17.18 -14.63 2.34
C HIS A 146 -17.35 -14.65 0.81
N LEU A 147 -17.01 -13.57 0.10
CA LEU A 147 -17.07 -13.52 -1.37
C LEU A 147 -16.14 -14.54 -2.03
N LYS A 148 -14.92 -14.70 -1.52
CA LYS A 148 -13.97 -15.73 -1.94
C LYS A 148 -14.61 -17.13 -1.91
N ASN A 149 -15.31 -17.45 -0.82
CA ASN A 149 -15.95 -18.75 -0.66
C ASN A 149 -17.18 -18.89 -1.56
N LEU A 150 -18.00 -17.84 -1.65
CA LEU A 150 -19.21 -17.80 -2.47
C LEU A 150 -18.90 -18.06 -3.96
N PHE A 151 -17.86 -17.41 -4.48
CA PHE A 151 -17.44 -17.52 -5.89
C PHE A 151 -16.27 -18.48 -6.12
N ASN A 152 -15.94 -19.31 -5.12
CA ASN A 152 -14.95 -20.38 -5.22
C ASN A 152 -13.54 -19.94 -5.70
N PHE A 153 -13.08 -18.78 -5.23
CA PHE A 153 -11.71 -18.28 -5.47
C PHE A 153 -10.67 -19.05 -4.63
N ARG A 154 -10.49 -20.35 -4.90
CA ARG A 154 -9.65 -21.27 -4.10
C ARG A 154 -8.18 -20.86 -4.02
N THR A 155 -7.65 -20.23 -5.07
CA THR A 155 -6.24 -19.84 -5.18
C THR A 155 -5.92 -18.57 -4.38
N VAL A 156 -6.93 -17.77 -4.00
CA VAL A 156 -6.71 -16.54 -3.23
C VAL A 156 -6.27 -16.88 -1.81
N LYS A 157 -5.17 -16.29 -1.38
CA LYS A 157 -4.61 -16.38 -0.02
C LYS A 157 -4.39 -14.96 0.52
N SER A 158 -4.00 -14.85 1.79
CA SER A 158 -3.67 -13.56 2.42
C SER A 158 -2.39 -12.95 1.87
N ASP A 159 -1.40 -13.78 1.48
CA ASP A 159 -0.23 -13.31 0.75
C ASP A 159 -0.61 -13.08 -0.71
N VAL A 160 -0.62 -11.82 -1.12
CA VAL A 160 -1.01 -11.35 -2.45
C VAL A 160 0.11 -11.60 -3.46
N SER A 161 1.38 -11.59 -3.04
CA SER A 161 2.51 -11.70 -3.98
C SER A 161 2.50 -13.04 -4.73
N ASP A 162 2.15 -14.12 -4.04
CA ASP A 162 2.06 -15.48 -4.59
C ASP A 162 0.85 -15.72 -5.52
N ASN A 163 -0.17 -14.86 -5.46
CA ASN A 163 -1.45 -15.09 -6.15
C ASN A 163 -2.08 -13.82 -6.74
N PHE A 164 -1.26 -12.81 -7.02
CA PHE A 164 -1.67 -11.45 -7.35
C PHE A 164 -2.86 -11.38 -8.31
N THR A 165 -2.81 -12.09 -9.43
CA THR A 165 -3.90 -12.11 -10.42
C THR A 165 -5.24 -12.58 -9.83
N HIS A 166 -5.22 -13.57 -8.94
CA HIS A 166 -6.44 -14.09 -8.31
C HIS A 166 -6.96 -13.14 -7.23
N ALA A 167 -6.07 -12.55 -6.42
CA ALA A 167 -6.43 -11.56 -5.41
C ALA A 167 -7.01 -10.28 -6.06
N TRP A 168 -6.41 -9.84 -7.17
CA TRP A 168 -6.88 -8.73 -7.98
C TRP A 168 -8.29 -8.97 -8.54
N GLU A 169 -8.54 -10.16 -9.11
CA GLU A 169 -9.86 -10.50 -9.65
C GLU A 169 -10.96 -10.53 -8.57
N LEU A 170 -10.65 -11.06 -7.37
CA LEU A 170 -11.60 -11.02 -6.25
C LEU A 170 -11.88 -9.57 -5.81
N MET A 171 -10.86 -8.72 -5.76
CA MET A 171 -11.01 -7.31 -5.42
C MET A 171 -11.86 -6.58 -6.47
N CYS A 172 -11.64 -6.84 -7.76
CA CYS A 172 -12.45 -6.29 -8.85
C CYS A 172 -13.91 -6.72 -8.73
N LEU A 173 -14.17 -8.02 -8.54
CA LEU A 173 -15.52 -8.56 -8.34
C LEU A 173 -16.24 -7.86 -7.18
N ALA A 174 -15.57 -7.77 -6.03
CA ALA A 174 -16.14 -7.11 -4.86
C ALA A 174 -16.43 -5.64 -5.14
N THR A 175 -15.47 -4.91 -5.73
CA THR A 175 -15.60 -3.49 -6.05
C THR A 175 -16.76 -3.22 -7.00
N GLU A 176 -16.81 -3.93 -8.13
CA GLU A 176 -17.85 -3.77 -9.14
C GLU A 176 -19.25 -4.06 -8.54
N GLY A 177 -19.40 -5.17 -7.82
CA GLY A 177 -20.65 -5.52 -7.16
C GLY A 177 -21.08 -4.52 -6.09
N PHE A 178 -20.15 -3.98 -5.30
CA PHE A 178 -20.47 -3.03 -4.24
C PHE A 178 -20.85 -1.65 -4.79
N VAL A 179 -20.20 -1.22 -5.87
CA VAL A 179 -20.59 -0.01 -6.60
C VAL A 179 -22.00 -0.16 -7.16
N CYS A 180 -22.35 -1.30 -7.75
CA CYS A 180 -23.71 -1.57 -8.22
C CYS A 180 -24.73 -1.56 -7.07
N LEU A 181 -24.46 -2.24 -5.95
CA LEU A 181 -25.34 -2.25 -4.78
C LEU A 181 -25.57 -0.84 -4.22
N LEU A 182 -24.52 -0.02 -4.13
CA LEU A 182 -24.64 1.36 -3.69
C LEU A 182 -25.43 2.21 -4.69
N THR A 183 -25.19 2.01 -5.99
CA THR A 183 -25.92 2.71 -7.06
C THR A 183 -27.41 2.40 -6.98
N MET A 184 -27.79 1.12 -6.93
CA MET A 184 -29.18 0.67 -6.77
C MET A 184 -29.85 1.28 -5.53
N GLN A 185 -29.12 1.41 -4.41
CA GLN A 185 -29.64 2.08 -3.22
C GLN A 185 -29.82 3.59 -3.40
N ILE A 186 -28.96 4.26 -4.17
CA ILE A 186 -29.07 5.70 -4.47
C ILE A 186 -30.24 5.96 -5.42
N THR A 187 -30.42 5.09 -6.40
CA THR A 187 -31.41 5.23 -7.49
C THR A 187 -32.72 4.49 -7.20
N GLU A 188 -32.82 3.85 -6.04
CA GLU A 188 -33.99 3.10 -5.59
C GLU A 188 -34.44 2.00 -6.59
N MET A 189 -33.48 1.35 -7.24
CA MET A 189 -33.73 0.21 -8.13
C MET A 189 -34.10 -1.05 -7.34
N GLU A 190 -35.12 -1.79 -7.80
CA GLU A 190 -35.54 -3.06 -7.19
C GLU A 190 -34.51 -4.18 -7.40
N ASP A 191 -34.00 -4.31 -8.63
CA ASP A 191 -32.93 -5.22 -9.01
C ASP A 191 -31.98 -4.60 -10.06
N ALA A 192 -30.98 -5.36 -10.51
CA ALA A 192 -29.96 -4.88 -11.45
C ALA A 192 -30.51 -4.57 -12.87
N ASP A 193 -31.69 -5.08 -13.21
CA ASP A 193 -32.32 -4.91 -14.52
C ASP A 193 -33.45 -3.87 -14.50
N SER A 194 -33.89 -3.47 -13.31
CA SER A 194 -34.96 -2.51 -13.08
C SER A 194 -34.58 -1.07 -13.45
N GLU A 195 -35.59 -0.26 -13.73
CA GLU A 195 -35.45 1.20 -13.86
C GLU A 195 -35.28 1.86 -12.47
N PRO A 196 -34.45 2.92 -12.35
CA PRO A 196 -34.43 3.78 -11.15
C PRO A 196 -35.82 4.27 -10.75
N ALA A 197 -36.27 4.02 -9.52
CA ALA A 197 -37.59 4.48 -9.08
C ALA A 197 -37.67 6.01 -8.89
N ASN A 198 -36.53 6.67 -8.72
CA ASN A 198 -36.45 8.11 -8.46
C ASN A 198 -36.14 8.96 -9.70
N ILE A 199 -36.23 8.41 -10.92
CA ILE A 199 -35.97 9.17 -12.15
C ILE A 199 -37.19 9.93 -12.65
N GLU A 200 -36.95 11.11 -13.22
CA GLU A 200 -37.95 11.84 -13.98
C GLU A 200 -38.21 11.18 -15.35
N THR A 201 -39.45 10.77 -15.62
CA THR A 201 -39.86 10.05 -16.85
C THR A 201 -39.47 10.71 -18.18
N THR A 202 -39.25 12.03 -18.19
CA THR A 202 -38.86 12.79 -19.40
C THR A 202 -37.38 12.70 -19.73
N LEU A 203 -36.53 12.31 -18.77
CA LEU A 203 -35.08 12.37 -18.88
C LEU A 203 -34.49 11.37 -19.89
N VAL A 204 -35.11 10.20 -20.02
CA VAL A 204 -34.68 9.15 -20.97
C VAL A 204 -34.80 9.63 -22.42
N ASN A 205 -35.79 10.47 -22.71
CA ASN A 205 -35.99 11.09 -24.02
C ASN A 205 -35.37 12.50 -24.12
N GLY A 206 -34.62 12.91 -23.09
CA GLY A 206 -33.92 14.19 -23.07
C GLY A 206 -32.78 14.23 -24.09
N ASP A 207 -32.23 15.42 -24.30
CA ASP A 207 -31.02 15.55 -25.11
C ASP A 207 -29.79 14.93 -24.40
N PHE A 208 -28.68 14.86 -25.13
CA PHE A 208 -27.42 14.32 -24.60
C PHE A 208 -26.95 15.06 -23.34
N GLU A 209 -27.13 16.38 -23.26
CA GLU A 209 -26.62 17.18 -22.15
C GLU A 209 -27.39 16.87 -20.86
N GLN A 210 -28.71 16.81 -20.94
CA GLN A 210 -29.58 16.43 -19.82
C GLN A 210 -29.27 15.01 -19.31
N ARG A 211 -29.14 14.05 -20.24
CA ARG A 211 -28.82 12.65 -19.90
C ARG A 211 -27.41 12.51 -19.31
N ASN A 212 -26.43 13.18 -19.90
CA ASN A 212 -25.05 13.17 -19.41
C ASN A 212 -24.94 13.80 -18.01
N GLN A 213 -25.68 14.90 -17.76
CA GLN A 213 -25.71 15.54 -16.46
C GLN A 213 -26.24 14.59 -15.38
N TYR A 214 -27.40 13.95 -15.62
CA TYR A 214 -27.95 12.97 -14.68
C TYR A 214 -27.00 11.80 -14.41
N PHE A 215 -26.43 11.22 -15.47
CA PHE A 215 -25.51 10.10 -15.34
C PHE A 215 -24.26 10.48 -14.52
N THR A 216 -23.73 11.66 -14.78
CA THR A 216 -22.60 12.23 -14.03
C THR A 216 -22.98 12.47 -12.56
N ASP A 217 -24.19 12.98 -12.29
CA ASP A 217 -24.67 13.22 -10.93
C ASP A 217 -24.84 11.93 -10.12
N VAL A 218 -25.31 10.85 -10.75
CA VAL A 218 -25.36 9.52 -10.14
C VAL A 218 -23.95 9.04 -9.80
N CYS A 219 -23.01 9.11 -10.76
CA CYS A 219 -21.62 8.70 -10.53
C CYS A 219 -20.95 9.52 -9.43
N SER A 220 -21.15 10.85 -9.43
CA SER A 220 -20.66 11.78 -8.42
C SER A 220 -21.23 11.44 -7.04
N THR A 221 -22.52 11.12 -6.95
CA THR A 221 -23.16 10.75 -5.67
C THR A 221 -22.59 9.45 -5.11
N VAL A 222 -22.34 8.45 -5.96
CA VAL A 222 -21.65 7.21 -5.58
C VAL A 222 -20.26 7.51 -5.02
N VAL A 223 -19.47 8.30 -5.75
CA VAL A 223 -18.11 8.67 -5.33
C VAL A 223 -18.13 9.43 -4.02
N GLN A 224 -19.00 10.43 -3.85
CA GLN A 224 -19.14 11.21 -2.62
C GLN A 224 -19.51 10.34 -1.40
N ARG A 225 -20.40 9.35 -1.57
CA ARG A 225 -20.76 8.42 -0.48
C ARG A 225 -19.61 7.50 -0.09
N LEU A 226 -18.73 7.15 -1.03
CA LEU A 226 -17.56 6.30 -0.79
C LEU A 226 -16.33 7.08 -0.31
N TRP A 227 -16.20 8.36 -0.70
CA TRP A 227 -14.99 9.17 -0.55
C TRP A 227 -14.47 9.21 0.89
N HIS A 228 -13.18 8.95 1.09
CA HIS A 228 -12.51 9.18 2.37
C HIS A 228 -11.61 10.41 2.28
N THR A 229 -11.81 11.36 3.20
CA THR A 229 -11.07 12.62 3.19
C THR A 229 -9.77 12.50 3.96
N LEU A 230 -8.67 12.79 3.26
CA LEU A 230 -7.38 13.05 3.87
C LEU A 230 -7.35 14.49 4.40
N ASN A 231 -7.11 14.66 5.69
CA ASN A 231 -6.91 15.94 6.35
C ASN A 231 -5.47 16.41 6.13
N THR A 232 -5.25 17.11 5.03
CA THR A 232 -3.93 17.66 4.67
C THR A 232 -3.41 18.66 5.70
N ASN A 233 -4.29 19.40 6.38
CA ASN A 233 -3.89 20.35 7.41
C ASN A 233 -3.22 19.63 8.59
N ALA A 234 -3.74 18.47 9.00
CA ALA A 234 -3.15 17.67 10.07
C ALA A 234 -1.72 17.22 9.75
N LEU A 235 -1.38 17.02 8.47
CA LEU A 235 -0.03 16.64 8.03
C LEU A 235 1.01 17.76 8.21
N THR A 236 0.56 18.99 8.43
CA THR A 236 1.40 20.20 8.59
C THR A 236 1.42 20.76 10.01
N VAL A 237 0.67 20.13 10.94
CA VAL A 237 0.67 20.57 12.35
C VAL A 237 1.89 19.96 13.02
N ASP A 238 2.82 20.81 13.46
CA ASP A 238 3.82 20.44 14.45
C ASP A 238 3.08 20.20 15.78
N ASP A 239 2.88 18.92 16.14
CA ASP A 239 2.18 18.53 17.36
C ASP A 239 3.07 18.68 18.61
N GLY A 240 4.24 19.32 18.48
CA GLY A 240 5.21 19.48 19.55
C GLY A 240 5.94 18.17 19.88
N THR A 241 5.62 17.06 19.22
CA THR A 241 6.49 15.89 19.16
C THR A 241 7.50 16.14 18.05
N GLY A 242 8.52 16.94 18.37
CA GLY A 242 9.70 17.03 17.53
C GLY A 242 10.20 15.61 17.19
N PRO A 243 10.89 15.42 16.06
CA PRO A 243 11.48 14.12 15.76
C PRO A 243 12.28 13.63 16.98
N PRO A 244 12.22 12.33 17.34
CA PRO A 244 12.88 11.82 18.53
C PRO A 244 14.33 12.29 18.56
N VAL A 245 14.77 12.83 19.70
CA VAL A 245 16.13 13.36 19.83
C VAL A 245 17.10 12.18 19.70
N PHE A 246 17.89 12.14 18.64
CA PHE A 246 18.87 11.08 18.40
C PHE A 246 20.14 11.31 19.22
N CYS A 247 20.80 10.23 19.62
CA CYS A 247 21.95 10.30 20.52
C CYS A 247 23.15 11.11 19.99
N CYS A 248 23.31 11.22 18.67
CA CYS A 248 24.44 11.89 18.02
C CYS A 248 24.03 13.12 17.20
N GLY A 249 22.72 13.40 17.10
CA GLY A 249 22.21 14.47 16.23
C GLY A 249 22.37 14.22 14.72
N GLU A 250 22.84 13.05 14.31
CA GLU A 250 22.90 12.62 12.90
C GLU A 250 21.65 11.81 12.48
N ASP A 251 21.31 11.89 11.19
CA ASP A 251 20.08 11.32 10.61
C ASP A 251 20.14 9.80 10.35
N LEU A 252 19.12 9.08 10.85
CA LEU A 252 18.85 7.64 10.69
C LEU A 252 19.18 6.98 9.34
N ASP A 253 19.81 5.80 9.43
CA ASP A 253 19.55 4.56 8.68
C ASP A 253 18.61 3.61 9.50
N ASP A 254 18.33 2.40 9.03
CA ASP A 254 17.32 1.49 9.60
C ASP A 254 17.76 0.76 10.90
N ASP A 255 18.99 1.01 11.39
CA ASP A 255 19.65 0.24 12.45
C ASP A 255 19.64 0.96 13.82
N THR A 256 18.49 1.02 14.48
CA THR A 256 18.33 1.76 15.75
C THR A 256 17.58 1.03 16.86
N ILE A 257 17.88 1.44 18.10
CA ILE A 257 17.21 1.00 19.32
C ILE A 257 16.65 2.19 20.11
N ALA A 258 15.52 1.99 20.78
CA ALA A 258 14.97 2.97 21.72
C ALA A 258 15.47 2.68 23.14
N CYS A 259 15.79 3.74 23.90
CA CYS A 259 16.06 3.61 25.32
C CYS A 259 14.76 3.31 26.08
N SER A 260 14.75 2.29 26.95
CA SER A 260 13.60 1.93 27.80
C SER A 260 13.19 3.01 28.80
N ALA A 261 14.00 4.06 28.99
CA ALA A 261 13.60 5.27 29.73
C ALA A 261 12.72 6.23 28.91
N GLY A 262 12.55 6.00 27.60
CA GLY A 262 11.71 6.78 26.70
C GLY A 262 12.03 8.29 26.72
N THR A 263 10.99 9.11 26.78
CA THR A 263 11.08 10.58 26.85
C THR A 263 11.75 11.10 28.13
N ASN A 264 11.99 10.24 29.13
CA ASN A 264 12.74 10.60 30.34
C ASN A 264 14.26 10.40 30.19
N CYS A 265 14.71 9.94 29.02
CA CYS A 265 16.12 9.79 28.69
C CYS A 265 16.73 11.15 28.33
N THR A 266 17.75 11.57 29.09
CA THR A 266 18.46 12.83 28.86
C THR A 266 19.52 12.75 27.76
N HIS A 267 19.75 11.56 27.18
CA HIS A 267 20.78 11.30 26.18
C HIS A 267 20.20 11.08 24.76
N GLY A 268 18.89 11.18 24.60
CA GLY A 268 18.18 10.91 23.35
C GLY A 268 17.13 9.80 23.50
N GLU A 269 16.10 9.84 22.68
CA GLU A 269 15.01 8.84 22.70
C GLU A 269 15.39 7.57 21.93
N VAL A 270 16.21 7.73 20.88
CA VAL A 270 16.61 6.67 19.94
C VAL A 270 18.12 6.75 19.65
N PHE A 271 18.77 5.60 19.54
CA PHE A 271 20.22 5.45 19.38
C PHE A 271 20.51 4.54 18.17
N HIS A 272 21.52 4.85 17.36
CA HIS A 272 22.04 3.91 16.36
C HIS A 272 22.64 2.69 17.05
N TYR A 273 22.53 1.49 16.47
CA TYR A 273 23.17 0.29 17.02
C TYR A 273 24.68 0.51 17.24
N MET A 274 25.35 1.20 16.31
CA MET A 274 26.76 1.58 16.46
C MET A 274 27.00 2.60 17.59
N CYS A 275 26.08 3.54 17.82
CA CYS A 275 26.21 4.49 18.92
C CYS A 275 25.87 3.88 20.28
N ALA A 276 25.13 2.77 20.27
CA ALA A 276 24.67 2.02 21.44
C ALA A 276 25.51 0.77 21.74
N ASP A 277 26.54 0.49 20.92
CA ASP A 277 27.33 -0.74 20.92
C ASP A 277 26.46 -2.02 20.93
N ILE A 278 25.41 -2.06 20.12
CA ILE A 278 24.48 -3.20 20.01
C ILE A 278 24.83 -4.06 18.80
N ASP A 279 24.86 -5.37 19.01
CA ASP A 279 24.88 -6.35 17.92
C ASP A 279 23.48 -6.47 17.30
N PRO A 280 23.30 -6.16 16.00
CA PRO A 280 22.02 -6.25 15.31
C PRO A 280 21.39 -7.66 15.34
N ASN A 281 22.20 -8.71 15.53
CA ASN A 281 21.71 -10.09 15.59
C ASN A 281 21.20 -10.49 16.98
N ASN A 282 21.38 -9.65 18.00
CA ASN A 282 21.01 -9.95 19.38
C ASN A 282 20.49 -8.71 20.11
N LEU A 283 19.24 -8.35 19.81
CA LEU A 283 18.60 -7.15 20.33
C LEU A 283 18.09 -7.34 21.78
N PRO A 284 18.52 -6.51 22.73
CA PRO A 284 18.01 -6.54 24.11
C PRO A 284 16.57 -6.00 24.22
N GLU A 285 15.67 -6.73 24.90
CA GLU A 285 14.26 -6.32 25.10
C GLU A 285 14.10 -5.07 25.99
N ASN A 286 14.98 -4.86 26.97
CA ASN A 286 14.94 -3.74 27.93
C ASN A 286 16.29 -3.03 27.99
N TRP A 287 16.61 -2.27 26.95
CA TRP A 287 17.89 -1.59 26.80
C TRP A 287 17.87 -0.17 27.35
N HIS A 288 18.92 0.22 28.07
CA HIS A 288 19.08 1.57 28.61
C HIS A 288 20.43 2.14 28.17
N CYS A 289 20.43 3.37 27.67
CA CYS A 289 21.66 4.02 27.17
C CYS A 289 22.70 4.35 28.25
N SER A 290 22.33 4.33 29.52
CA SER A 290 23.22 4.63 30.64
C SER A 290 22.73 3.97 31.92
N GLU A 291 23.66 3.78 32.86
CA GLU A 291 23.35 3.27 34.20
C GLU A 291 22.40 4.23 34.96
N GLU A 292 22.44 5.53 34.64
CA GLU A 292 21.48 6.50 35.15
C GLU A 292 20.06 6.25 34.62
N CYS A 293 19.91 5.98 33.32
CA CYS A 293 18.61 5.64 32.74
C CYS A 293 18.08 4.32 33.28
N ARG A 294 18.97 3.34 33.52
CA ARG A 294 18.64 2.08 34.19
C ARG A 294 18.17 2.33 35.64
N ASN A 295 18.88 3.16 36.40
CA ASN A 295 18.53 3.47 37.79
C ASN A 295 17.25 4.30 37.93
N ARG A 296 16.96 5.20 36.97
CA ARG A 296 15.68 5.94 36.92
C ARG A 296 14.47 5.04 36.65
N THR A 297 14.67 3.89 36.01
CA THR A 297 13.62 2.88 35.71
C THR A 297 13.59 1.73 36.72
N ASN A 298 14.60 1.59 37.59
CA ASN A 298 14.74 0.48 38.55
C ASN A 298 13.92 0.64 39.84
N LEU A 299 12.73 1.22 39.76
CA LEU A 299 11.74 1.08 40.83
C LEU A 299 10.95 -0.20 40.57
N TYR A 300 11.28 -1.29 41.29
CA TYR A 300 10.54 -2.55 41.22
C TYR A 300 9.03 -2.26 41.36
N ALA A 301 8.31 -2.46 40.25
CA ALA A 301 6.94 -1.99 40.09
C ALA A 301 5.94 -2.84 40.92
N PHE A 302 6.37 -4.02 41.36
CA PHE A 302 5.56 -5.00 42.04
C PHE A 302 5.81 -4.98 43.56
N CYS A 303 4.77 -5.24 44.34
CA CYS A 303 4.74 -5.24 45.80
C CYS A 303 5.12 -3.90 46.47
N TYR A 304 4.51 -3.58 47.61
CA TYR A 304 4.81 -2.33 48.30
C TYR A 304 6.22 -2.30 48.91
N CYS A 305 6.87 -3.46 49.09
CA CYS A 305 8.24 -3.55 49.59
C CYS A 305 9.30 -3.06 48.60
N ARG A 306 8.96 -2.91 47.30
CA ARG A 306 9.86 -2.41 46.24
C ARG A 306 11.20 -3.16 46.10
N GLN A 307 11.26 -4.40 46.58
CA GLN A 307 12.42 -5.26 46.48
C GLN A 307 12.08 -6.44 45.58
N ASN A 308 12.89 -6.69 44.55
CA ASN A 308 12.82 -7.93 43.79
C ASN A 308 13.43 -9.04 44.63
N LEU A 309 12.62 -10.00 45.07
CA LEU A 309 13.04 -11.11 45.94
C LEU A 309 13.43 -12.37 45.15
N GLY A 310 13.52 -12.27 43.81
CA GLY A 310 13.84 -13.38 42.92
C GLY A 310 12.61 -14.14 42.43
N ASN A 311 12.78 -14.89 41.33
CA ASN A 311 11.71 -15.61 40.64
C ASN A 311 11.12 -16.77 41.46
N ASP A 312 11.82 -17.23 42.50
CA ASP A 312 11.41 -18.36 43.34
C ASP A 312 10.48 -17.93 44.49
N GLU A 313 10.31 -16.61 44.72
CA GLU A 313 9.40 -16.10 45.74
C GLU A 313 7.97 -16.01 45.17
N PRO A 314 7.00 -16.76 45.71
CA PRO A 314 5.67 -16.81 45.13
C PRO A 314 4.93 -15.48 45.34
N MET A 315 4.27 -15.02 44.28
CA MET A 315 3.51 -13.78 44.25
C MET A 315 2.03 -14.03 44.03
N ILE A 316 1.21 -13.16 44.60
CA ILE A 316 -0.23 -13.13 44.40
C ILE A 316 -0.64 -11.81 43.75
N GLY A 317 -1.42 -11.93 42.69
CA GLY A 317 -1.99 -10.78 41.98
C GLY A 317 -3.25 -10.27 42.67
N CYS A 318 -3.37 -8.96 42.84
CA CYS A 318 -4.64 -8.37 43.23
C CYS A 318 -5.62 -8.56 42.08
N ALA A 319 -6.78 -9.17 42.37
CA ALA A 319 -7.80 -9.49 41.37
C ALA A 319 -8.49 -8.25 40.76
N ALA A 320 -8.15 -7.04 41.24
CA ALA A 320 -8.49 -5.77 40.59
C ALA A 320 -7.57 -5.43 39.39
N GLY A 321 -6.44 -6.13 39.21
CA GLY A 321 -5.49 -5.92 38.11
C GLY A 321 -4.94 -4.49 38.08
N SER A 322 -4.84 -3.93 36.88
CA SER A 322 -4.42 -2.54 36.63
C SER A 322 -5.32 -1.47 37.27
N ALA A 323 -6.51 -1.83 37.75
CA ALA A 323 -7.37 -0.92 38.51
C ALA A 323 -6.99 -0.83 40.02
N CYS A 324 -6.01 -1.60 40.48
CA CYS A 324 -5.47 -1.47 41.82
C CYS A 324 -4.59 -0.21 41.90
N THR A 325 -5.02 0.81 42.63
CA THR A 325 -4.28 2.07 42.81
C THR A 325 -2.96 1.92 43.58
N ASN A 326 -2.76 0.76 44.21
CA ASN A 326 -1.51 0.42 44.86
C ASN A 326 -0.58 -0.27 43.86
N ARG A 327 -0.68 -1.60 43.69
CA ARG A 327 0.15 -2.41 42.78
C ARG A 327 -0.58 -3.65 42.31
N GLU A 328 -0.17 -4.23 41.18
CA GLU A 328 -0.84 -5.39 40.60
C GLU A 328 -0.43 -6.71 41.26
N TRP A 329 0.84 -6.86 41.63
CA TRP A 329 1.41 -8.09 42.19
C TRP A 329 2.06 -7.84 43.55
N TYR A 330 1.95 -8.82 44.45
CA TYR A 330 2.51 -8.76 45.82
C TYR A 330 3.19 -10.08 46.17
N HIS A 331 4.34 -10.05 46.86
CA HIS A 331 4.89 -11.30 47.42
C HIS A 331 3.93 -11.84 48.47
N MET A 332 3.67 -13.15 48.45
CA MET A 332 2.70 -13.76 49.37
C MET A 332 3.06 -13.48 50.84
N LYS A 333 4.34 -13.54 51.20
CA LYS A 333 4.82 -13.18 52.55
C LYS A 333 4.59 -11.71 52.93
N CYS A 334 4.66 -10.79 51.97
CA CYS A 334 4.39 -9.36 52.20
C CYS A 334 2.91 -9.09 52.45
N VAL A 335 2.01 -10.02 52.10
CA VAL A 335 0.57 -9.89 52.36
C VAL A 335 0.06 -10.97 53.31
N HIS A 336 0.97 -11.59 54.06
CA HIS A 336 0.70 -12.60 55.08
C HIS A 336 -0.04 -13.85 54.59
N ILE A 337 0.20 -14.23 53.34
CA ILE A 337 -0.28 -15.48 52.74
C ILE A 337 0.89 -16.46 52.66
N ASN A 338 0.66 -17.70 53.08
CA ASN A 338 1.57 -18.81 53.00
C ASN A 338 0.97 -19.95 52.14
N SER A 339 1.76 -20.98 51.89
CA SER A 339 1.38 -22.11 51.02
C SER A 339 0.16 -22.90 51.53
N GLU A 340 -0.19 -22.80 52.80
CA GLU A 340 -1.33 -23.51 53.41
C GLU A 340 -2.63 -22.69 53.37
N ASN A 341 -2.55 -21.36 53.28
CA ASN A 341 -3.70 -20.45 53.35
C ASN A 341 -3.96 -19.66 52.06
N VAL A 342 -3.52 -20.19 50.91
CA VAL A 342 -3.74 -19.58 49.59
C VAL A 342 -5.24 -19.44 49.30
N PRO A 343 -5.75 -18.23 49.03
CA PRO A 343 -7.15 -18.02 48.70
C PRO A 343 -7.57 -18.85 47.49
N LYS A 344 -8.61 -19.69 47.64
CA LYS A 344 -9.24 -20.37 46.51
C LYS A 344 -10.17 -19.38 45.80
N GLY A 345 -9.61 -18.62 44.85
CA GLY A 345 -10.34 -17.64 44.03
C GLY A 345 -9.74 -16.24 44.05
N ASP A 346 -10.56 -15.22 43.74
CA ASP A 346 -10.14 -13.82 43.68
C ASP A 346 -9.61 -13.31 45.04
N TRP A 347 -8.35 -12.84 45.06
CA TRP A 347 -7.75 -12.17 46.21
C TRP A 347 -7.61 -10.66 45.98
N PHE A 348 -7.75 -9.85 47.03
CA PHE A 348 -7.66 -8.39 46.96
C PHE A 348 -6.71 -7.85 48.00
N CYS A 349 -5.83 -6.93 47.61
CA CYS A 349 -4.86 -6.32 48.53
C CYS A 349 -5.48 -5.37 49.56
N HIS A 350 -6.71 -4.88 49.32
CA HIS A 350 -7.44 -4.00 50.22
C HIS A 350 -8.96 -4.12 49.95
N ASP A 351 -9.79 -3.94 50.98
CA ASP A 351 -11.25 -3.83 50.85
C ASP A 351 -11.72 -2.80 49.81
N ALA A 352 -10.97 -1.71 49.58
CA ALA A 352 -11.25 -0.77 48.49
C ALA A 352 -11.17 -1.44 47.10
N CYS A 353 -10.19 -2.33 46.88
CA CYS A 353 -10.05 -3.10 45.63
C CYS A 353 -11.14 -4.18 45.49
N LYS A 354 -11.55 -4.77 46.61
CA LYS A 354 -12.70 -5.70 46.66
C LYS A 354 -14.01 -4.98 46.32
N THR A 355 -14.15 -3.72 46.76
CA THR A 355 -15.30 -2.86 46.45
C THR A 355 -15.26 -2.37 44.99
N ALA A 356 -14.07 -2.05 44.46
CA ALA A 356 -13.85 -1.69 43.06
C ALA A 356 -14.20 -2.83 42.08
N LYS A 357 -13.93 -4.10 42.44
CA LYS A 357 -14.33 -5.26 41.63
C LYS A 357 -15.80 -5.66 41.83
N ARG A 358 -16.37 -5.51 43.04
CA ARG A 358 -17.82 -5.73 43.29
C ARG A 358 -18.71 -4.68 42.61
N GLY A 359 -18.19 -3.50 42.29
CA GLY A 359 -18.80 -2.55 41.36
C GLY A 359 -18.94 -3.06 39.91
N LYS A 360 -18.30 -4.20 39.56
CA LYS A 360 -18.43 -4.89 38.27
C LYS A 360 -19.33 -6.13 38.35
N ARG A 361 -20.50 -6.02 38.99
CA ARG A 361 -21.65 -6.86 38.60
C ARG A 361 -22.40 -6.11 37.50
N LYS A 362 -22.41 -6.68 36.29
CA LYS A 362 -23.07 -6.21 35.06
C LYS A 362 -24.36 -5.43 35.32
N ARG A 363 -24.24 -4.11 35.47
CA ARG A 363 -25.21 -3.17 34.94
C ARG A 363 -24.59 -2.62 33.67
N GLY A 364 -25.38 -2.56 32.61
CA GLY A 364 -24.98 -2.04 31.32
C GLY A 364 -24.11 -0.79 31.50
N LYS A 365 -23.03 -0.74 30.74
CA LYS A 365 -22.15 0.41 30.63
C LYS A 365 -23.04 1.62 30.30
N LYS A 366 -23.41 2.43 31.30
CA LYS A 366 -23.74 3.83 31.04
C LYS A 366 -22.41 4.47 30.71
N SER A 367 -22.26 4.75 29.43
CA SER A 367 -21.42 5.80 28.89
C SER A 367 -21.21 6.88 29.95
N VAL A 368 -19.95 7.18 30.27
CA VAL A 368 -19.58 8.59 30.36
C VAL A 368 -20.08 9.17 29.04
N ASP A 369 -20.94 10.18 29.07
CA ASP A 369 -21.50 10.85 27.89
C ASP A 369 -20.36 11.51 27.07
N LYS A 370 -19.51 10.68 26.47
CA LYS A 370 -19.11 10.85 25.09
C LYS A 370 -20.39 10.62 24.30
N PRO A 371 -20.75 11.51 23.35
CA PRO A 371 -21.89 11.25 22.49
C PRO A 371 -21.77 9.82 21.98
N GLU A 372 -22.80 9.02 22.24
CA GLU A 372 -22.90 7.63 21.81
C GLU A 372 -22.57 7.63 20.32
N GLN A 373 -21.38 7.17 19.96
CA GLN A 373 -20.92 7.26 18.58
C GLN A 373 -21.72 6.22 17.82
N VAL A 374 -22.84 6.69 17.27
CA VAL A 374 -23.70 5.95 16.37
C VAL A 374 -22.79 5.40 15.27
N SER A 375 -22.48 4.11 15.34
CA SER A 375 -21.51 3.46 14.46
C SER A 375 -22.12 2.22 13.83
N ASP A 376 -21.87 2.07 12.54
CA ASP A 376 -22.24 0.90 11.74
C ASP A 376 -20.95 0.36 11.12
N HIS A 377 -20.42 -0.71 11.70
CA HIS A 377 -19.15 -1.30 11.27
C HIS A 377 -19.29 -2.11 9.97
N ILE A 378 -20.50 -2.57 9.64
CA ILE A 378 -20.77 -3.23 8.34
C ILE A 378 -20.79 -2.18 7.22
N TYR A 379 -21.46 -1.05 7.45
CA TYR A 379 -21.44 0.09 6.54
C TYR A 379 -20.01 0.60 6.33
N ASN A 380 -19.26 0.79 7.42
CA ASN A 380 -17.87 1.24 7.34
C ASN A 380 -16.98 0.26 6.57
N TYR A 381 -17.12 -1.06 6.82
CA TYR A 381 -16.40 -2.08 6.06
C TYR A 381 -16.73 -2.00 4.57
N SER A 382 -18.02 -1.98 4.24
CA SER A 382 -18.50 -2.00 2.85
C SER A 382 -18.09 -0.76 2.07
N ARG A 383 -18.21 0.41 2.70
CA ARG A 383 -17.73 1.69 2.17
C ARG A 383 -16.22 1.66 1.93
N SER A 384 -15.45 1.19 2.90
CA SER A 384 -13.98 1.16 2.79
C SER A 384 -13.52 0.17 1.72
N MET A 385 -14.15 -1.00 1.62
CA MET A 385 -13.86 -1.99 0.58
C MET A 385 -14.08 -1.39 -0.82
N ALA A 386 -15.25 -0.78 -1.06
CA ALA A 386 -15.55 -0.17 -2.35
C ALA A 386 -14.62 1.01 -2.67
N TRP A 387 -14.31 1.85 -1.68
CA TRP A 387 -13.36 2.96 -1.82
C TRP A 387 -11.95 2.51 -2.19
N LEU A 388 -11.41 1.53 -1.47
CA LEU A 388 -10.07 0.99 -1.69
C LEU A 388 -9.97 0.28 -3.05
N GLY A 389 -11.00 -0.48 -3.40
CA GLY A 389 -11.13 -1.12 -4.71
C GLY A 389 -11.18 -0.12 -5.87
N LEU A 390 -12.02 0.91 -5.78
CA LEU A 390 -12.09 1.98 -6.79
C LEU A 390 -10.76 2.72 -6.94
N ASN A 391 -10.04 2.93 -5.83
CA ASN A 391 -8.71 3.53 -5.82
C ASN A 391 -7.70 2.71 -6.63
N LEU A 392 -7.71 1.38 -6.49
CA LEU A 392 -6.87 0.49 -7.31
C LEU A 392 -7.26 0.56 -8.78
N LEU A 393 -8.56 0.53 -9.09
CA LEU A 393 -9.04 0.61 -10.47
C LEU A 393 -8.64 1.94 -11.13
N CYS A 394 -8.73 3.07 -10.42
CA CYS A 394 -8.29 4.37 -10.95
C CYS A 394 -6.78 4.41 -11.23
N ARG A 395 -5.96 3.81 -10.36
CA ARG A 395 -4.50 3.70 -10.58
C ARG A 395 -4.19 2.84 -11.79
N ARG A 396 -4.85 1.68 -11.91
CA ARG A 396 -4.71 0.81 -13.07
C ARG A 396 -5.16 1.50 -14.35
N ASP A 397 -6.23 2.28 -14.30
CA ASP A 397 -6.74 3.01 -15.45
C ASP A 397 -5.75 4.07 -15.96
N ALA A 398 -5.17 4.86 -15.04
CA ALA A 398 -4.13 5.81 -15.39
C ALA A 398 -2.93 5.15 -16.09
N VAL A 399 -2.54 3.94 -15.64
CA VAL A 399 -1.52 3.15 -16.34
C VAL A 399 -1.99 2.70 -17.71
N ARG A 400 -3.21 2.18 -17.84
CA ARG A 400 -3.77 1.65 -19.10
C ARG A 400 -3.89 2.74 -20.17
N GLU A 401 -4.27 3.93 -19.78
CA GLU A 401 -4.34 5.11 -20.65
C GLU A 401 -2.97 5.77 -20.86
N ALA A 402 -1.96 5.44 -20.05
CA ALA A 402 -0.68 6.12 -19.97
C ALA A 402 -0.79 7.61 -19.60
N ASP A 403 -1.75 7.93 -18.73
CA ASP A 403 -1.93 9.27 -18.17
C ASP A 403 -0.87 9.51 -17.07
N GLY A 404 0.28 10.03 -17.50
CA GLY A 404 1.41 10.38 -16.63
C GLY A 404 1.03 11.31 -15.48
N ASN A 405 0.19 12.32 -15.75
CA ASN A 405 -0.22 13.29 -14.75
C ASN A 405 -1.11 12.65 -13.67
N ALA A 406 -2.05 11.78 -14.07
CA ALA A 406 -2.85 11.01 -13.14
C ALA A 406 -1.97 10.03 -12.33
N MET A 407 -1.03 9.33 -12.96
CA MET A 407 -0.07 8.46 -12.27
C MET A 407 0.69 9.21 -11.18
N ILE A 408 1.28 10.37 -11.48
CA ILE A 408 1.99 11.21 -10.50
C ILE A 408 1.07 11.72 -9.40
N THR A 409 -0.18 12.07 -9.71
CA THR A 409 -1.16 12.46 -8.70
C THR A 409 -1.47 11.32 -7.73
N HIS A 410 -1.58 10.08 -8.23
CA HIS A 410 -1.72 8.91 -7.37
C HIS A 410 -0.49 8.71 -6.47
N TRP A 411 0.73 8.91 -6.97
CA TRP A 411 1.95 8.87 -6.14
C TRP A 411 1.94 9.88 -4.98
N LYS A 412 1.29 11.05 -5.15
CA LYS A 412 1.12 12.03 -4.05
C LYS A 412 0.22 11.48 -2.95
N LEU A 413 -0.89 10.82 -3.32
CA LEU A 413 -1.77 10.17 -2.36
C LEU A 413 -1.07 8.99 -1.69
N ASP A 414 -0.38 8.17 -2.49
CA ASP A 414 0.33 6.98 -2.04
C ASP A 414 1.47 7.32 -1.07
N LEU A 415 2.12 8.49 -1.21
CA LEU A 415 3.15 8.97 -0.27
C LEU A 415 2.64 8.98 1.18
N VAL A 416 1.42 9.47 1.40
CA VAL A 416 0.81 9.54 2.74
C VAL A 416 0.42 8.15 3.22
N HIS A 417 -0.08 7.30 2.32
CA HIS A 417 -0.36 5.89 2.63
C HIS A 417 0.91 5.13 3.03
N PHE A 418 2.02 5.28 2.30
CA PHE A 418 3.30 4.63 2.63
C PHE A 418 3.85 5.08 3.99
N PHE A 419 3.62 6.35 4.36
CA PHE A 419 3.94 6.83 5.69
C PHE A 419 3.04 6.17 6.76
N ALA A 420 1.72 6.17 6.54
CA ALA A 420 0.75 5.62 7.48
C ALA A 420 0.92 4.11 7.72
N SER A 421 1.23 3.37 6.65
CA SER A 421 1.38 1.91 6.62
C SER A 421 2.81 1.45 6.90
N LYS A 422 3.74 2.37 7.20
CA LYS A 422 5.15 2.09 7.51
C LYS A 422 5.90 1.33 6.41
N HIS A 423 5.82 1.84 5.18
CA HIS A 423 6.57 1.36 4.01
C HIS A 423 7.77 2.29 3.71
N PRO A 424 8.87 2.22 4.48
CA PRO A 424 9.97 3.21 4.39
C PRO A 424 10.60 3.28 2.99
N LYS A 425 10.80 2.13 2.34
CA LYS A 425 11.34 2.06 0.98
C LYS A 425 10.48 2.84 -0.02
N TYR A 426 9.18 2.55 -0.07
CA TYR A 426 8.26 3.23 -0.99
C TYR A 426 7.99 4.68 -0.58
N LEU A 427 8.08 5.03 0.71
CA LEU A 427 8.04 6.41 1.17
C LEU A 427 9.22 7.22 0.61
N ILE A 428 10.44 6.67 0.68
CA ILE A 428 11.65 7.30 0.12
C ILE A 428 11.54 7.42 -1.41
N LEU A 429 11.15 6.33 -2.09
CA LEU A 429 11.03 6.34 -3.54
C LEU A 429 9.94 7.30 -4.04
N ALA A 430 8.78 7.34 -3.39
CA ALA A 430 7.71 8.28 -3.70
C ALA A 430 8.16 9.73 -3.47
N HIS A 431 8.82 10.03 -2.36
CA HIS A 431 9.38 11.36 -2.10
C HIS A 431 10.37 11.76 -3.20
N ARG A 432 11.30 10.87 -3.57
CA ARG A 432 12.28 11.12 -4.64
C ARG A 432 11.63 11.36 -5.99
N LEU A 433 10.65 10.52 -6.38
CA LEU A 433 9.91 10.68 -7.63
C LEU A 433 9.18 12.03 -7.65
N LEU A 434 8.48 12.38 -6.57
CA LEU A 434 7.73 13.62 -6.46
C LEU A 434 8.64 14.85 -6.46
N ALA A 435 9.77 14.81 -5.76
CA ALA A 435 10.78 15.87 -5.82
C ALA A 435 11.35 16.02 -7.23
N SER A 436 11.64 14.90 -7.90
CA SER A 436 12.14 14.84 -9.27
C SER A 436 11.22 15.57 -10.25
N VAL A 437 9.92 15.27 -10.19
CA VAL A 437 8.94 15.91 -11.08
C VAL A 437 8.58 17.35 -10.68
N HIS A 438 8.89 17.77 -9.46
CA HIS A 438 8.62 19.12 -8.97
C HIS A 438 9.85 20.05 -8.96
N GLY A 439 10.84 19.76 -9.81
CA GLY A 439 11.95 20.68 -10.11
C GLY A 439 13.31 20.27 -9.53
N TRP A 440 13.43 19.07 -8.95
CA TRP A 440 14.73 18.53 -8.60
C TRP A 440 15.52 18.06 -9.83
N LEU A 441 14.84 17.53 -10.85
CA LEU A 441 15.44 17.16 -12.13
C LEU A 441 15.25 18.23 -13.21
N PRO A 442 16.11 18.26 -14.25
CA PRO A 442 15.91 19.09 -15.43
C PRO A 442 14.56 18.82 -16.10
N GLU A 443 13.96 19.85 -16.68
CA GLU A 443 12.63 19.83 -17.31
C GLU A 443 12.43 18.65 -18.27
N LYS A 444 13.39 18.40 -19.17
CA LYS A 444 13.25 17.31 -20.13
C LYS A 444 13.19 15.92 -19.49
N LEU A 445 14.02 15.68 -18.48
CA LEU A 445 14.01 14.41 -17.74
C LEU A 445 12.76 14.27 -16.87
N ARG A 446 12.21 15.39 -16.38
CA ARG A 446 10.90 15.40 -15.73
C ARG A 446 9.82 14.89 -16.68
N GLU A 447 9.73 15.43 -17.90
CA GLU A 447 8.74 14.97 -18.88
C GLU A 447 8.88 13.47 -19.16
N ASP A 448 10.12 12.97 -19.33
CA ASP A 448 10.37 11.54 -19.50
C ASP A 448 9.88 10.70 -18.31
N ILE A 449 10.15 11.13 -17.08
CA ILE A 449 9.77 10.39 -15.87
C ILE A 449 8.26 10.43 -15.61
N ILE A 450 7.55 11.45 -16.10
CA ILE A 450 6.09 11.56 -16.00
C ILE A 450 5.41 10.71 -17.09
N HIS A 451 5.83 10.84 -18.34
CA HIS A 451 5.08 10.34 -19.50
C HIS A 451 5.62 9.02 -20.07
N ASN A 452 6.92 8.76 -20.01
CA ASN A 452 7.52 7.51 -20.52
C ASN A 452 7.50 6.38 -19.47
N ARG A 453 6.40 6.22 -18.73
CA ARG A 453 6.28 5.26 -17.62
C ARG A 453 5.67 3.92 -18.01
N THR A 454 5.19 3.78 -19.24
CA THR A 454 4.44 2.61 -19.67
C THR A 454 4.93 2.07 -21.01
N VAL A 455 4.54 0.83 -21.30
CA VAL A 455 4.80 0.16 -22.57
C VAL A 455 3.48 -0.30 -23.18
N ASN A 456 3.26 0.01 -24.45
CA ASN A 456 2.15 -0.48 -25.23
C ASN A 456 2.63 -1.59 -26.18
N TYR A 457 2.65 -2.82 -25.68
CA TYR A 457 3.24 -3.93 -26.45
C TYR A 457 2.44 -4.29 -27.71
N GLY A 458 1.10 -4.23 -27.64
CA GLY A 458 0.20 -4.65 -28.74
C GLY A 458 -0.37 -3.50 -29.57
N GLY A 459 -0.10 -2.24 -29.21
CA GLY A 459 -0.78 -1.08 -29.75
C GLY A 459 -2.27 -1.02 -29.36
N GLY A 460 -2.85 0.17 -29.51
CA GLY A 460 -4.25 0.50 -29.25
C GLY A 460 -4.47 1.29 -27.96
N ILE A 461 -5.63 1.95 -27.88
CA ILE A 461 -6.03 2.80 -26.75
C ILE A 461 -6.27 1.93 -25.51
N GLY A 462 -5.87 2.46 -24.34
CA GLY A 462 -6.12 1.80 -23.07
C GLY A 462 -5.42 0.45 -22.93
N ARG A 463 -4.28 0.22 -23.60
CA ARG A 463 -3.54 -1.07 -23.64
C ARG A 463 -2.13 -1.01 -23.06
N ASN A 464 -1.79 0.10 -22.43
CA ASN A 464 -0.49 0.32 -21.81
C ASN A 464 -0.30 -0.55 -20.56
N LEU A 465 0.95 -0.87 -20.25
CA LEU A 465 1.37 -1.70 -19.13
C LEU A 465 2.51 -1.01 -18.37
N PRO A 466 2.64 -1.25 -17.04
CA PRO A 466 3.83 -0.85 -16.30
C PRO A 466 5.08 -1.50 -16.91
N MET A 467 6.19 -0.78 -16.97
CA MET A 467 7.43 -1.34 -17.52
C MET A 467 8.05 -2.40 -16.62
N ASP A 468 7.92 -2.27 -15.30
CA ASP A 468 8.39 -3.31 -14.36
C ASP A 468 7.58 -4.61 -14.48
N PHE A 469 6.28 -4.52 -14.81
CA PHE A 469 5.48 -5.70 -15.14
C PHE A 469 5.93 -6.37 -16.46
N MET A 470 6.25 -5.56 -17.47
CA MET A 470 6.81 -6.09 -18.73
C MET A 470 8.14 -6.82 -18.47
N ASN A 471 9.02 -6.24 -17.64
CA ASN A 471 10.25 -6.91 -17.24
C ASN A 471 10.00 -8.22 -16.50
N GLU A 472 8.98 -8.30 -15.63
CA GLU A 472 8.62 -9.55 -14.96
C GLU A 472 8.18 -10.64 -15.96
N ILE A 473 7.42 -10.26 -16.99
CA ILE A 473 7.03 -11.17 -18.07
C ILE A 473 8.26 -11.65 -18.83
N LEU A 474 9.15 -10.74 -19.25
CA LEU A 474 10.37 -11.08 -19.96
C LEU A 474 11.28 -12.00 -19.11
N ASN A 475 11.41 -11.73 -17.82
CA ASN A 475 12.18 -12.54 -16.87
C ASN A 475 11.60 -13.95 -16.72
N ARG A 476 10.28 -14.08 -16.61
CA ARG A 476 9.62 -15.39 -16.52
C ARG A 476 9.85 -16.22 -17.78
N LEU A 477 9.61 -15.62 -18.95
CA LEU A 477 9.84 -16.28 -20.23
C LEU A 477 11.30 -16.68 -20.41
N PHE A 478 12.23 -15.85 -19.92
CA PHE A 478 13.65 -16.15 -19.92
C PHE A 478 13.96 -17.38 -19.09
N LYS A 479 13.43 -17.47 -17.87
CA LYS A 479 13.58 -18.65 -17.01
C LYS A 479 12.96 -19.90 -17.63
N GLU A 480 11.80 -19.78 -18.28
CA GLU A 480 11.13 -20.88 -18.97
C GLU A 480 11.98 -21.40 -20.15
N LEU A 481 12.46 -20.51 -21.02
CA LEU A 481 13.32 -20.88 -22.14
C LEU A 481 14.66 -21.48 -21.65
N LEU A 482 15.24 -20.91 -20.59
CA LEU A 482 16.44 -21.43 -19.97
C LEU A 482 16.21 -22.85 -19.42
N SER A 483 15.04 -23.14 -18.85
CA SER A 483 14.69 -24.49 -18.39
C SER A 483 14.68 -25.53 -19.53
N CYS A 484 14.34 -25.11 -20.76
CA CYS A 484 14.41 -25.97 -21.94
C CYS A 484 15.85 -26.36 -22.32
N ALA A 485 16.86 -25.61 -21.86
CA ALA A 485 18.28 -25.93 -22.08
C ALA A 485 18.81 -27.08 -21.20
N LYS A 486 17.97 -27.68 -20.34
CA LYS A 486 18.25 -28.90 -19.54
C LYS A 486 19.62 -28.89 -18.82
N GLY A 487 20.04 -27.74 -18.29
CA GLY A 487 21.26 -27.61 -17.49
C GLY A 487 22.55 -27.31 -18.26
N GLN A 488 22.51 -27.11 -19.59
CA GLN A 488 23.68 -26.62 -20.34
C GLN A 488 23.74 -25.08 -20.38
N TYR A 489 23.99 -24.48 -19.21
CA TYR A 489 24.09 -23.04 -19.06
C TYR A 489 25.51 -22.55 -19.39
N THR A 490 25.77 -22.28 -20.66
CA THR A 490 26.95 -21.49 -21.05
C THR A 490 26.57 -20.02 -21.16
N ASN A 491 27.51 -19.09 -20.98
CA ASN A 491 27.27 -17.65 -21.17
C ASN A 491 26.65 -17.35 -22.56
N ALA A 492 27.07 -18.08 -23.59
CA ALA A 492 26.49 -17.97 -24.93
C ALA A 492 25.05 -18.50 -25.00
N THR A 493 24.72 -19.58 -24.29
CA THR A 493 23.33 -20.09 -24.20
C THR A 493 22.45 -19.11 -23.42
N ILE A 494 22.91 -18.59 -22.28
CA ILE A 494 22.20 -17.60 -21.47
C ILE A 494 21.91 -16.35 -22.29
N GLN A 495 22.92 -15.80 -22.96
CA GLN A 495 22.78 -14.59 -23.76
C GLN A 495 21.91 -14.79 -25.01
N ARG A 496 21.99 -15.96 -25.66
CA ARG A 496 21.07 -16.30 -26.76
C ARG A 496 19.63 -16.41 -26.27
N CYS A 497 19.41 -17.11 -25.16
CA CYS A 497 18.06 -17.25 -24.60
C CYS A 497 17.48 -15.88 -24.20
N SER A 498 18.27 -14.98 -23.63
CA SER A 498 17.79 -13.64 -23.29
C SER A 498 17.49 -12.81 -24.54
N GLN A 499 18.37 -12.79 -25.54
CA GLN A 499 18.20 -11.99 -26.76
C GLN A 499 17.09 -12.48 -27.69
N ILE A 500 16.73 -13.77 -27.62
CA ILE A 500 15.58 -14.34 -28.35
C ILE A 500 14.24 -13.84 -27.79
N ILE A 501 14.23 -13.35 -26.54
CA ILE A 501 13.01 -12.90 -25.87
C ILE A 501 12.85 -11.40 -26.12
N GLY A 502 11.73 -11.01 -26.73
CA GLY A 502 11.47 -9.63 -27.15
C GLY A 502 11.44 -9.47 -28.68
N PRO A 503 11.52 -8.23 -29.21
CA PRO A 503 11.16 -7.91 -30.60
C PRO A 503 12.11 -8.37 -31.71
N LEU A 504 13.11 -9.20 -31.42
CA LEU A 504 14.05 -9.69 -32.46
C LEU A 504 13.46 -10.87 -33.27
N GLY A 505 12.20 -11.23 -33.02
CA GLY A 505 11.52 -12.33 -33.68
C GLY A 505 10.42 -11.86 -34.61
N GLU A 506 10.70 -11.15 -35.71
CA GLU A 506 9.63 -10.73 -36.65
C GLU A 506 8.71 -11.88 -37.14
N ALA A 507 9.18 -13.13 -37.12
CA ALA A 507 8.37 -14.34 -37.39
C ALA A 507 7.77 -15.01 -36.13
N LEU A 508 8.34 -14.78 -34.95
CA LEU A 508 7.86 -15.28 -33.67
C LEU A 508 6.85 -14.32 -33.02
N ASP A 509 6.94 -13.02 -33.28
CA ASP A 509 6.09 -11.97 -32.74
C ASP A 509 4.63 -12.17 -33.13
N THR A 510 4.31 -12.72 -34.31
CA THR A 510 2.90 -13.03 -34.65
C THR A 510 2.32 -14.14 -33.78
N VAL A 511 3.14 -15.14 -33.43
CA VAL A 511 2.75 -16.25 -32.55
C VAL A 511 2.81 -15.82 -31.08
N PHE A 512 3.77 -14.97 -30.71
CA PHE A 512 3.99 -14.48 -29.36
C PHE A 512 2.97 -13.40 -28.96
N ASP A 513 2.63 -12.46 -29.86
CA ASP A 513 1.58 -11.46 -29.72
C ASP A 513 0.22 -12.16 -29.44
N SER A 514 -0.11 -13.19 -30.23
CA SER A 514 -1.42 -13.87 -30.17
C SER A 514 -1.52 -14.98 -29.10
N GLN A 515 -0.44 -15.71 -28.81
CA GLN A 515 -0.50 -16.85 -27.87
C GLN A 515 0.03 -16.55 -26.48
N VAL A 516 0.94 -15.58 -26.31
CA VAL A 516 1.59 -15.32 -25.01
C VAL A 516 1.14 -13.99 -24.46
N VAL A 517 1.22 -12.91 -25.23
CA VAL A 517 0.83 -11.57 -24.79
C VAL A 517 -0.68 -11.47 -24.62
N GLU A 518 -1.48 -11.90 -25.60
CA GLU A 518 -2.95 -11.98 -25.41
C GLU A 518 -3.37 -12.89 -24.26
N ASN A 519 -2.73 -14.05 -24.07
CA ASN A 519 -3.11 -14.97 -23.00
C ASN A 519 -2.55 -14.59 -21.62
N GLU A 520 -1.43 -13.91 -21.50
CA GLU A 520 -0.84 -13.49 -20.21
C GLU A 520 -1.36 -12.12 -19.77
N LEU A 521 -1.50 -11.16 -20.69
CA LEU A 521 -1.88 -9.77 -20.41
C LEU A 521 -3.40 -9.53 -20.54
N TYR A 522 -4.05 -10.19 -21.50
CA TYR A 522 -5.47 -10.00 -21.81
C TYR A 522 -6.32 -11.23 -21.43
N ARG A 523 -5.77 -12.12 -20.58
CA ARG A 523 -6.42 -13.27 -19.93
C ARG A 523 -7.80 -12.93 -19.35
N HIS A 524 -8.02 -11.66 -19.04
CA HIS A 524 -9.30 -11.08 -18.63
C HIS A 524 -10.43 -11.26 -19.65
N ARG A 525 -10.22 -11.36 -20.98
CA ARG A 525 -11.34 -11.52 -21.95
C ARG A 525 -12.09 -12.86 -21.83
N ARG A 526 -11.43 -13.95 -21.42
CA ARG A 526 -12.09 -15.25 -21.16
C ARG A 526 -12.65 -15.34 -19.73
N ARG A 527 -12.06 -14.61 -18.78
CA ARG A 527 -12.54 -14.52 -17.39
C ARG A 527 -13.62 -13.45 -17.20
N SER A 528 -13.72 -12.45 -18.08
CA SER A 528 -14.69 -11.35 -17.98
C SER A 528 -16.11 -11.86 -18.10
N GLY A 529 -16.36 -12.88 -18.94
CA GLY A 529 -17.65 -13.55 -18.99
C GLY A 529 -18.03 -14.23 -17.66
N ASN A 530 -17.04 -14.74 -16.91
CA ASN A 530 -17.26 -15.28 -15.57
C ASN A 530 -17.38 -14.15 -14.52
N ARG A 531 -16.61 -13.06 -14.66
CA ARG A 531 -16.67 -11.93 -13.72
C ARG A 531 -18.01 -11.21 -13.80
N ASP A 532 -18.51 -10.91 -14.99
CA ASP A 532 -19.77 -10.17 -15.17
C ASP A 532 -20.95 -10.98 -14.63
N GLU A 533 -20.95 -12.29 -14.88
CA GLU A 533 -21.92 -13.21 -14.30
C GLU A 533 -21.79 -13.26 -12.76
N ASN A 534 -20.57 -13.34 -12.22
CA ASN A 534 -20.35 -13.32 -10.77
C ASN A 534 -20.78 -11.99 -10.14
N VAL A 535 -20.62 -10.86 -10.82
CA VAL A 535 -21.10 -9.55 -10.32
C VAL A 535 -22.61 -9.55 -10.24
N LYS A 536 -23.32 -10.02 -11.28
CA LYS A 536 -24.79 -10.16 -11.25
C LYS A 536 -25.26 -11.06 -10.11
N GLN A 537 -24.59 -12.20 -9.92
CA GLN A 537 -24.86 -13.12 -8.80
C GLN A 537 -24.54 -12.48 -7.44
N LEU A 538 -23.49 -11.65 -7.34
CA LEU A 538 -23.15 -10.93 -6.11
C LEU A 538 -24.26 -9.95 -5.75
N ILE A 539 -24.71 -9.16 -6.72
CA ILE A 539 -25.78 -8.17 -6.54
C ILE A 539 -27.04 -8.87 -6.03
N SER A 540 -27.52 -9.90 -6.74
CA SER A 540 -28.73 -10.63 -6.34
C SER A 540 -28.60 -11.28 -4.97
N PHE A 541 -27.41 -11.77 -4.61
CA PHE A 541 -27.17 -12.40 -3.32
C PHE A 541 -27.11 -11.42 -2.15
N LEU A 542 -26.64 -10.18 -2.38
CA LEU A 542 -26.35 -9.20 -1.32
C LEU A 542 -27.29 -7.99 -1.29
N GLN A 543 -28.18 -7.80 -2.27
CA GLN A 543 -29.09 -6.64 -2.32
C GLN A 543 -29.94 -6.47 -1.05
N ASN A 544 -30.32 -7.58 -0.41
CA ASN A 544 -31.14 -7.58 0.79
C ASN A 544 -30.34 -7.41 2.09
N ASP A 545 -29.01 -7.45 2.05
CA ASP A 545 -28.15 -7.32 3.23
C ASP A 545 -27.99 -5.87 3.72
N LYS A 546 -28.47 -4.89 2.94
CA LYS A 546 -28.46 -3.46 3.27
C LYS A 546 -27.06 -2.97 3.68
N LEU A 547 -26.04 -3.39 2.95
CA LEU A 547 -24.63 -3.10 3.28
C LEU A 547 -24.33 -1.59 3.32
N PHE A 548 -25.00 -0.81 2.47
CA PHE A 548 -24.84 0.64 2.37
C PHE A 548 -25.95 1.45 3.04
N ALA A 549 -26.90 0.80 3.73
CA ALA A 549 -27.95 1.48 4.49
C ALA A 549 -27.51 1.59 5.95
N PHE A 550 -27.16 2.80 6.39
CA PHE A 550 -26.64 3.01 7.75
C PHE A 550 -27.63 2.52 8.81
N THR A 551 -27.18 1.54 9.60
CA THR A 551 -27.97 0.91 10.66
C THR A 551 -27.12 0.81 11.92
N VAL A 552 -27.56 1.47 12.97
CA VAL A 552 -26.81 1.62 14.23
C VAL A 552 -26.49 0.26 14.85
N GLY A 553 -25.23 0.07 15.26
CA GLY A 553 -24.80 -1.06 16.07
C GLY A 553 -24.56 -2.37 15.31
N ARG A 554 -24.58 -2.37 13.97
CA ARG A 554 -24.20 -3.54 13.18
C ARG A 554 -22.69 -3.73 13.15
N ASN A 555 -22.26 -4.99 13.23
CA ASN A 555 -20.86 -5.37 13.02
C ASN A 555 -20.74 -6.79 12.44
N HIS A 556 -19.66 -7.03 11.70
CA HIS A 556 -19.24 -8.39 11.35
C HIS A 556 -18.60 -9.06 12.58
N LYS A 557 -18.70 -10.39 12.70
CA LYS A 557 -18.10 -11.11 13.83
C LYS A 557 -16.58 -10.99 13.83
N ALA A 558 -15.95 -11.07 12.66
CA ALA A 558 -14.51 -10.92 12.50
C ALA A 558 -14.02 -9.47 12.54
N PHE A 559 -14.94 -8.51 12.45
CA PHE A 559 -14.64 -7.08 12.48
C PHE A 559 -15.62 -6.32 13.40
N PRO A 560 -15.54 -6.56 14.72
CA PRO A 560 -16.48 -5.99 15.68
C PRO A 560 -16.43 -4.46 15.73
N ASP A 561 -15.23 -3.90 15.59
CA ASP A 561 -14.96 -2.47 15.73
C ASP A 561 -14.33 -1.87 14.46
N PHE A 562 -14.75 -2.33 13.26
CA PHE A 562 -14.11 -1.89 12.01
C PHE A 562 -14.18 -0.37 11.82
N GLN A 563 -13.01 0.24 11.63
CA GLN A 563 -12.86 1.62 11.24
C GLN A 563 -11.72 1.73 10.23
N PHE A 564 -11.91 2.61 9.26
CA PHE A 564 -10.91 2.92 8.24
C PHE A 564 -10.76 4.44 8.14
N SER A 565 -9.52 4.89 7.99
CA SER A 565 -9.17 6.29 7.84
C SER A 565 -7.93 6.39 6.97
N GLU A 566 -7.99 7.29 5.98
CA GLU A 566 -6.84 7.71 5.16
C GLU A 566 -5.84 8.54 5.97
N ASN A 567 -6.27 9.11 7.10
CA ASN A 567 -5.41 9.92 7.94
C ASN A 567 -4.42 9.05 8.72
N PRO A 568 -3.12 9.35 8.67
CA PRO A 568 -2.13 8.63 9.46
C PRO A 568 -2.39 8.82 10.95
N ARG A 569 -2.02 7.82 11.76
CA ARG A 569 -2.20 7.85 13.22
C ARG A 569 -1.41 8.97 13.89
N ASN A 570 -0.21 9.27 13.37
CA ASN A 570 0.70 10.31 13.87
C ASN A 570 0.97 11.34 12.77
N PRO A 571 -0.01 12.20 12.41
CA PRO A 571 0.12 13.10 11.27
C PRO A 571 1.22 14.17 11.45
N GLY A 572 1.54 14.58 12.68
CA GLY A 572 2.57 15.57 12.97
C GLY A 572 4.00 15.13 12.62
N GLN A 573 4.25 13.82 12.53
CA GLN A 573 5.56 13.27 12.13
C GLN A 573 5.77 13.27 10.60
N PHE A 574 4.73 13.53 9.80
CA PHE A 574 4.80 13.48 8.34
C PHE A 574 5.70 14.59 7.78
N GLN A 575 5.42 15.85 8.11
CA GLN A 575 6.18 16.99 7.61
C GLN A 575 7.67 16.95 8.02
N PRO A 576 8.04 16.70 9.29
CA PRO A 576 9.44 16.52 9.68
C PRO A 576 10.14 15.45 8.85
N LYS A 577 9.47 14.32 8.59
CA LYS A 577 10.02 13.24 7.77
C LYS A 577 10.26 13.69 6.33
N MET A 578 9.32 14.42 5.72
CA MET A 578 9.48 14.94 4.36
C MET A 578 10.63 15.94 4.26
N ILE A 579 10.76 16.83 5.25
CA ILE A 579 11.89 17.79 5.34
C ILE A 579 13.22 17.03 5.45
N GLN A 580 13.28 15.98 6.27
CA GLN A 580 14.47 15.13 6.41
C GLN A 580 14.88 14.52 5.06
N LEU A 581 13.92 13.93 4.34
CA LEU A 581 14.18 13.33 3.03
C LEU A 581 14.63 14.36 2.00
N SER A 582 14.04 15.56 1.98
CA SER A 582 14.47 16.64 1.08
C SER A 582 15.91 17.09 1.38
N LYS A 583 16.28 17.27 2.66
CA LYS A 583 17.67 17.62 3.04
C LYS A 583 18.67 16.56 2.57
N LYS A 584 18.34 15.27 2.72
CA LYS A 584 19.18 14.17 2.22
C LYS A 584 19.33 14.21 0.70
N LEU A 585 18.25 14.51 -0.02
CA LEU A 585 18.26 14.62 -1.48
C LEU A 585 19.07 15.83 -1.98
N ASP A 586 18.96 16.98 -1.31
CA ASP A 586 19.74 18.18 -1.64
C ASP A 586 21.23 18.04 -1.34
N LYS A 587 21.59 17.29 -0.29
CA LYS A 587 23.00 16.93 -0.03
C LYS A 587 23.59 16.18 -1.22
N ARG A 588 22.83 15.26 -1.84
CA ARG A 588 23.25 14.56 -3.06
C ARG A 588 23.39 15.51 -4.25
N ARG A 589 22.44 16.43 -4.46
CA ARG A 589 22.50 17.41 -5.57
C ARG A 589 23.78 18.26 -5.51
N ARG A 590 24.17 18.70 -4.31
CA ARG A 590 25.41 19.46 -4.10
C ARG A 590 26.68 18.67 -4.47
N VAL A 591 26.69 17.35 -4.30
CA VAL A 591 27.81 16.52 -4.73
C VAL A 591 27.87 16.40 -6.26
N ILE A 592 26.72 16.40 -6.95
CA ILE A 592 26.63 16.30 -8.42
C ILE A 592 26.98 17.64 -9.10
N LEU A 593 26.61 18.77 -8.49
CA LEU A 593 26.79 20.11 -9.07
C LEU A 593 28.12 20.79 -8.70
N ASN A 594 29.07 20.12 -8.04
CA ASN A 594 30.39 20.70 -7.74
C ASN A 594 31.30 20.74 -8.99
N ASP A 595 30.84 21.46 -10.01
CA ASP A 595 31.67 22.29 -10.88
C ASP A 595 31.35 23.75 -10.51
N ASP A 596 31.97 24.24 -9.43
CA ASP A 596 32.30 25.67 -9.19
C ASP A 596 33.33 25.78 -8.05
#